data_AF-A0AA43JP08-F1
#
_entry.id   AF-A0AA43JP08-F1
#
_cell.length_a   1.000
_cell.length_b   1.000
_cell.length_c   1.000
_cell.angle_alpha   90.00
_cell.angle_beta   90.00
_cell.angle_gamma   90.00
#
_symmetry.space_group_name_H-M   'P 1'
#
loop_
_entity.id
_entity.type
_entity.pdbx_description
1 polymer ?
#
loop_
_entity_poly.entity_id
_entity_poly.type
_entity_poly.pdbx_seq_one_letter_code
_entity_poly.pdbx_strand_id
1 'polypeptide(L)'
;MVFGPPGAGKSTLAAAMASIISNQGKTFILAADPGSPSFGPPGAANLGRWSGGAWELVHSAALCSLNAARFRLPLVLAATALAAKVERDAFLIIDMPGVMRGMARAELLEGIARGAKAEAVVVISDKDSAPAMVSELGATGVEIFTVPPSAEARSLSTKERDTTRTRLWERYMDGAQTLDIDTRSVPLVGAPPPVEAIDAWPGRQAALIDSRGATVSMGEIISITKDGVIRAMMRPGDSKWHSLLVRDACRDSRGLVKTSRRDPRREGRGLAPDMYPDSEITTSHGPAYATRVGQASVALLNGVFGDPLLHLRLRDQRRSLLFDLGEATRLPGRIAHQLTDIFISHAHIDHIGGFLWLLRSRIGILPACRIYGPPGLCAHIKGMVDGILWDRIGLRGPVFEVAELAGETMTTSRVQAGVDTVEPLGVRQVVDGIILEEDLFTIRATELDHKTPVMAYSFEQPETLNIRKDKLLELSLSPGKWLGELKVRILRGEMDAMITPPGAQARSVRELAEDLVLRAPGGKMAYATDLGDTPRNQERLIRLAKGADLLFLEAVFTMEDQSQAKLTKHLTAQACGKIALAAGVKRLAPFHFSKRYESCPEVVLDELRAQFPRVMAGSSFR
;
A
#
# COMPACT_ATOMS: atom_id res chain seq x y z
N MET A 1 15.06 -29.06 -17.41
CA MET A 1 14.89 -27.65 -16.99
C MET A 1 16.26 -27.04 -16.70
N VAL A 2 16.54 -25.80 -17.13
CA VAL A 2 17.81 -25.09 -16.89
C VAL A 2 17.54 -23.93 -15.93
N PHE A 3 18.25 -23.88 -14.82
CA PHE A 3 18.06 -22.89 -13.75
C PHE A 3 19.39 -22.31 -13.28
N GLY A 4 19.39 -21.07 -12.80
CA GLY A 4 20.62 -20.36 -12.42
C GLY A 4 20.49 -18.83 -12.49
N PRO A 5 21.50 -18.11 -11.97
CA PRO A 5 21.43 -16.66 -11.84
C PRO A 5 21.29 -15.93 -13.18
N PRO A 6 20.82 -14.67 -13.18
CA PRO A 6 20.87 -13.82 -14.37
C PRO A 6 22.29 -13.79 -14.96
N GLY A 7 22.40 -13.88 -16.29
CA GLY A 7 23.71 -13.86 -16.95
C GLY A 7 24.55 -15.13 -16.85
N ALA A 8 24.07 -16.19 -16.16
CA ALA A 8 24.80 -17.46 -16.04
C ALA A 8 24.91 -18.28 -17.34
N GLY A 9 24.36 -17.79 -18.46
CA GLY A 9 24.36 -18.51 -19.75
C GLY A 9 23.26 -19.54 -19.91
N LYS A 10 22.16 -19.48 -19.14
CA LYS A 10 21.03 -20.44 -19.23
C LYS A 10 20.49 -20.63 -20.65
N SER A 11 20.12 -19.54 -21.32
CA SER A 11 19.59 -19.59 -22.67
C SER A 11 20.61 -20.09 -23.70
N THR A 12 21.90 -19.80 -23.49
CA THR A 12 23.00 -20.31 -24.32
C THR A 12 23.17 -21.81 -24.14
N LEU A 13 23.16 -22.29 -22.89
CA LEU A 13 23.21 -23.72 -22.57
C LEU A 13 22.00 -24.44 -23.16
N ALA A 14 20.80 -23.87 -23.06
CA ALA A 14 19.59 -24.41 -23.66
C ALA A 14 19.71 -24.56 -25.18
N ALA A 15 20.27 -23.58 -25.88
CA ALA A 15 20.52 -23.67 -27.33
C ALA A 15 21.60 -24.71 -27.69
N ALA A 16 22.68 -24.79 -26.91
CA ALA A 16 23.73 -25.78 -27.10
C ALA A 16 23.20 -27.22 -26.91
N MET A 17 22.40 -27.44 -25.86
CA MET A 17 21.70 -28.71 -25.64
C MET A 17 20.78 -29.04 -26.81
N ALA A 18 20.01 -28.06 -27.30
CA ALA A 18 19.09 -28.27 -28.42
C ALA A 18 19.82 -28.70 -29.70
N SER A 19 20.97 -28.09 -30.00
CA SER A 19 21.78 -28.45 -31.17
C SER A 19 22.31 -29.89 -31.13
N ILE A 20 22.48 -30.46 -29.94
CA ILE A 20 22.94 -31.85 -29.77
C ILE A 20 21.73 -32.79 -29.84
N ILE A 21 20.67 -32.47 -29.10
CA ILE A 21 19.47 -33.30 -28.94
C ILE A 21 18.65 -33.36 -30.24
N SER A 22 18.67 -32.30 -31.06
CA SER A 22 17.90 -32.25 -32.31
C SER A 22 18.26 -33.33 -33.32
N ASN A 23 19.44 -33.96 -33.18
CA ASN A 23 19.84 -35.11 -34.00
C ASN A 23 19.13 -36.41 -33.60
N GLN A 24 18.52 -36.44 -32.41
CA GLN A 24 17.86 -37.62 -31.83
C GLN A 24 16.33 -37.52 -31.86
N GLY A 25 15.77 -36.31 -31.98
CA GLY A 25 14.34 -36.11 -32.03
C GLY A 25 13.92 -34.65 -32.10
N LYS A 26 12.61 -34.43 -32.26
CA LYS A 26 12.04 -33.08 -32.22
C LYS A 26 12.36 -32.42 -30.88
N THR A 27 12.87 -31.19 -30.94
CA THR A 27 13.30 -30.45 -29.75
C THR A 27 12.55 -29.13 -29.65
N PHE A 28 11.99 -28.87 -28.48
CA PHE A 28 11.28 -27.66 -28.13
C PHE A 28 11.94 -26.95 -26.94
N ILE A 29 11.70 -25.64 -26.85
CA ILE A 29 12.05 -24.84 -25.69
C ILE A 29 10.82 -24.12 -25.16
N LEU A 30 10.67 -24.12 -23.84
CA LEU A 30 9.80 -23.24 -23.09
C LEU A 30 10.66 -22.15 -22.44
N ALA A 31 10.66 -20.94 -23.01
CA ALA A 31 11.27 -19.76 -22.41
C ALA A 31 10.30 -19.14 -21.39
N ALA A 32 10.60 -19.33 -20.10
CA ALA A 32 9.79 -18.86 -18.98
C ALA A 32 10.29 -17.52 -18.39
N ASP A 33 11.20 -16.82 -19.07
CA ASP A 33 11.63 -15.46 -18.71
C ASP A 33 10.90 -14.41 -19.57
N PRO A 34 9.82 -13.79 -19.06
CA PRO A 34 9.10 -12.77 -19.83
C PRO A 34 9.83 -11.43 -19.89
N GLY A 35 10.87 -11.23 -19.07
CA GLY A 35 11.60 -9.96 -18.97
C GLY A 35 12.78 -9.88 -19.93
N SER A 36 13.41 -11.00 -20.24
CA SER A 36 14.54 -11.11 -21.17
C SER A 36 14.53 -12.44 -21.90
N PRO A 37 13.48 -12.74 -22.70
CA PRO A 37 13.41 -14.00 -23.42
C PRO A 37 14.49 -14.06 -24.50
N SER A 38 14.96 -15.28 -24.80
CA SER A 38 15.93 -15.54 -25.87
C SER A 38 15.32 -15.47 -27.27
N PHE A 39 14.00 -15.66 -27.39
CA PHE A 39 13.21 -15.53 -28.61
C PHE A 39 11.73 -15.26 -28.26
N GLY A 40 10.94 -14.85 -29.25
CA GLY A 40 9.52 -14.53 -29.08
C GLY A 40 9.27 -13.19 -28.39
N PRO A 41 7.99 -12.79 -28.24
CA PRO A 41 7.65 -11.51 -27.63
C PRO A 41 8.01 -11.50 -26.13
N PRO A 42 8.54 -10.37 -25.62
CA PRO A 42 8.62 -10.15 -24.19
C PRO A 42 7.24 -9.88 -23.58
N GLY A 43 7.15 -10.08 -22.27
CA GLY A 43 5.87 -10.02 -21.56
C GLY A 43 5.05 -11.30 -21.70
N ALA A 44 5.66 -12.39 -22.17
CA ALA A 44 5.03 -13.69 -22.36
C ALA A 44 5.99 -14.83 -22.00
N ALA A 45 5.45 -16.00 -21.72
CA ALA A 45 6.19 -17.25 -21.83
C ALA A 45 6.09 -17.74 -23.28
N ASN A 46 7.19 -18.24 -23.85
CA ASN A 46 7.26 -18.58 -25.27
C ASN A 46 7.65 -20.04 -25.47
N LEU A 47 6.89 -20.76 -26.29
CA LEU A 47 7.21 -22.10 -26.77
C LEU A 47 7.81 -21.99 -28.18
N GLY A 48 8.99 -22.57 -28.36
CA GLY A 48 9.70 -22.58 -29.63
C GLY A 48 10.12 -23.98 -30.03
N ARG A 49 10.30 -24.20 -31.33
CA ARG A 49 10.83 -25.42 -31.92
C ARG A 49 12.22 -25.15 -32.47
N TRP A 50 13.16 -26.05 -32.23
CA TRP A 50 14.49 -25.95 -32.81
C TRP A 50 14.46 -26.30 -34.29
N SER A 51 14.97 -25.41 -35.15
CA SER A 51 15.01 -25.58 -36.60
C SER A 51 16.13 -24.72 -37.19
N GLY A 52 16.96 -25.30 -38.04
CA GLY A 52 18.02 -24.56 -38.76
C GLY A 52 19.02 -23.81 -37.87
N GLY A 53 19.30 -24.31 -36.66
CA GLY A 53 20.21 -23.68 -35.70
C GLY A 53 19.62 -22.52 -34.89
N ALA A 54 18.30 -22.31 -34.96
CA ALA A 54 17.61 -21.26 -34.23
C ALA A 54 16.27 -21.74 -33.65
N TRP A 55 15.71 -20.93 -32.74
CA TRP A 55 14.36 -21.14 -32.20
C TRP A 55 13.30 -20.49 -33.09
N GLU A 56 12.41 -21.30 -33.65
CA GLU A 56 11.18 -20.85 -34.30
C GLU A 56 10.06 -20.74 -33.27
N LEU A 57 9.42 -19.58 -33.15
CA LEU A 57 8.30 -19.38 -32.23
C LEU A 57 7.07 -20.19 -32.69
N VAL A 58 6.51 -20.99 -31.79
CA VAL A 58 5.31 -21.80 -32.04
C VAL A 58 4.09 -21.18 -31.34
N HIS A 59 4.21 -20.91 -30.04
CA HIS A 59 3.13 -20.34 -29.24
C HIS A 59 3.68 -19.36 -28.19
N SER A 60 2.88 -18.36 -27.85
CA SER A 60 3.15 -17.43 -26.75
C SER A 60 1.96 -17.44 -25.78
N ALA A 61 2.25 -17.47 -24.49
CA ALA A 61 1.26 -17.29 -23.43
C ALA A 61 1.50 -15.93 -22.77
N ALA A 62 0.60 -14.98 -23.02
CA ALA A 62 0.73 -13.61 -22.58
C ALA A 62 0.66 -13.47 -21.07
N LEU A 63 1.62 -12.73 -20.52
CA LEU A 63 1.59 -12.25 -19.13
C LEU A 63 1.36 -10.75 -19.05
N CYS A 64 1.67 -10.02 -20.13
CA CYS A 64 1.71 -8.55 -20.20
C CYS A 64 2.55 -7.94 -19.07
N SER A 65 3.55 -8.68 -18.58
CA SER A 65 4.44 -8.28 -17.49
C SER A 65 5.85 -8.78 -17.75
N LEU A 66 6.84 -7.94 -17.42
CA LEU A 66 8.26 -8.26 -17.58
C LEU A 66 8.89 -8.81 -16.29
N ASN A 67 8.10 -9.00 -15.23
CA ASN A 67 8.59 -9.40 -13.92
C ASN A 67 8.05 -10.78 -13.54
N ALA A 68 8.88 -11.81 -13.75
CA ALA A 68 8.58 -13.19 -13.40
C ALA A 68 8.21 -13.39 -11.91
N ALA A 69 8.84 -12.63 -11.01
CA ALA A 69 8.61 -12.75 -9.57
C ALA A 69 7.29 -12.11 -9.11
N ARG A 70 6.74 -11.16 -9.88
CA ARG A 70 5.50 -10.44 -9.52
C ARG A 70 4.24 -11.23 -9.88
N PHE A 71 4.23 -11.90 -11.03
CA PHE A 71 3.07 -12.64 -11.54
C PHE A 71 3.37 -14.13 -11.67
N ARG A 72 3.72 -14.75 -10.53
CA ARG A 72 4.24 -16.13 -10.46
C ARG A 72 3.22 -17.17 -10.87
N LEU A 73 2.03 -17.12 -10.27
CA LEU A 73 0.94 -18.05 -10.62
C LEU A 73 0.58 -17.95 -12.12
N PRO A 74 0.37 -16.76 -12.71
CA PRO A 74 0.20 -16.64 -14.16
C PRO A 74 1.34 -17.25 -15.00
N LEU A 75 2.60 -17.05 -14.59
CA LEU A 75 3.75 -17.64 -15.29
C LEU A 75 3.77 -19.18 -15.18
N VAL A 76 3.46 -19.74 -14.01
CA VAL A 76 3.36 -21.19 -13.81
C VAL A 76 2.24 -21.79 -14.67
N LEU A 77 1.06 -21.15 -14.71
CA LEU A 77 -0.05 -21.58 -15.55
C LEU A 77 0.28 -21.50 -17.04
N ALA A 78 0.92 -20.41 -17.47
CA ALA A 78 1.39 -20.24 -18.84
C ALA A 78 2.40 -21.33 -19.23
N ALA A 79 3.40 -21.59 -18.37
CA ALA A 79 4.40 -22.62 -18.57
C ALA A 79 3.77 -24.03 -18.69
N THR A 80 2.84 -24.34 -17.79
CA THR A 80 2.09 -25.61 -17.77
C THR A 80 1.29 -25.80 -19.06
N ALA A 81 0.54 -24.77 -19.48
CA ALA A 81 -0.29 -24.82 -20.68
C ALA A 81 0.54 -24.95 -21.96
N LEU A 82 1.71 -24.30 -22.02
CA LEU A 82 2.62 -24.42 -23.15
C LEU A 82 3.33 -25.77 -23.21
N ALA A 83 3.78 -26.30 -22.07
CA ALA A 83 4.39 -27.62 -21.98
C ALA A 83 3.40 -28.72 -22.43
N ALA A 84 2.12 -28.59 -22.09
CA ALA A 84 1.07 -29.53 -22.52
C ALA A 84 0.82 -29.54 -24.04
N LYS A 85 1.32 -28.56 -24.79
CA LYS A 85 1.22 -28.51 -26.26
C LYS A 85 2.38 -29.23 -26.98
N VAL A 86 3.39 -29.67 -26.23
CA VAL A 86 4.53 -30.40 -26.78
C VAL A 86 4.15 -31.85 -27.05
N GLU A 87 4.60 -32.39 -28.18
CA GLU A 87 4.37 -33.78 -28.57
C GLU A 87 5.02 -34.73 -27.55
N ARG A 88 4.40 -35.89 -27.26
CA ARG A 88 4.87 -36.81 -26.22
C ARG A 88 6.28 -37.36 -26.45
N ASP A 89 6.68 -37.52 -27.70
CA ASP A 89 7.98 -38.10 -28.08
C ASP A 89 9.03 -37.00 -28.39
N ALA A 90 8.77 -35.75 -28.00
CA ALA A 90 9.67 -34.63 -28.23
C ALA A 90 10.39 -34.20 -26.94
N PHE A 91 11.62 -33.71 -27.09
CA PHE A 91 12.39 -33.17 -25.99
C PHE A 91 11.94 -31.74 -25.67
N LEU A 92 11.70 -31.44 -24.39
CA LEU A 92 11.36 -30.10 -23.91
C LEU A 92 12.45 -29.54 -23.00
N ILE A 93 13.10 -28.48 -23.47
CA ILE A 93 14.03 -27.69 -22.66
C ILE A 93 13.25 -26.55 -22.01
N ILE A 94 13.36 -26.39 -20.70
CA ILE A 94 12.70 -25.28 -19.98
C ILE A 94 13.77 -24.30 -19.54
N ASP A 95 13.77 -23.09 -20.08
CA ASP A 95 14.67 -21.99 -19.71
C ASP A 95 14.00 -21.12 -18.64
N MET A 96 14.49 -21.22 -17.41
CA MET A 96 13.88 -20.56 -16.24
C MET A 96 14.27 -19.09 -16.14
N PRO A 97 13.44 -18.24 -15.51
CA PRO A 97 13.82 -16.88 -15.18
C PRO A 97 14.94 -16.85 -14.14
N GLY A 98 15.77 -15.79 -14.15
CA GLY A 98 16.88 -15.60 -13.20
C GLY A 98 16.47 -15.21 -11.77
N VAL A 99 15.41 -15.79 -11.22
CA VAL A 99 14.90 -15.49 -9.87
C VAL A 99 15.56 -16.43 -8.85
N MET A 100 16.51 -15.91 -8.06
CA MET A 100 17.39 -16.75 -7.21
C MET A 100 17.12 -16.70 -5.71
N ARG A 101 16.20 -15.86 -5.22
CA ARG A 101 15.96 -15.66 -3.78
C ARG A 101 14.49 -15.43 -3.43
N GLY A 102 14.13 -15.76 -2.19
CA GLY A 102 12.81 -15.50 -1.58
C GLY A 102 11.71 -16.45 -2.06
N MET A 103 10.48 -16.25 -1.58
CA MET A 103 9.31 -17.09 -1.92
C MET A 103 9.09 -17.19 -3.43
N ALA A 104 9.42 -16.12 -4.18
CA ALA A 104 9.26 -16.11 -5.61
C ALA A 104 10.08 -17.18 -6.34
N ARG A 105 11.29 -17.48 -5.84
CA ARG A 105 12.10 -18.58 -6.35
C ARG A 105 11.39 -19.91 -6.10
N ALA A 106 11.03 -20.18 -4.85
CA ALA A 106 10.47 -21.45 -4.43
C ALA A 106 9.19 -21.79 -5.22
N GLU A 107 8.25 -20.86 -5.30
CA GLU A 107 6.98 -21.05 -6.01
C GLU A 107 7.17 -21.28 -7.52
N LEU A 108 8.08 -20.54 -8.17
CA LEU A 108 8.33 -20.71 -9.61
C LEU A 108 9.04 -22.03 -9.90
N LEU A 109 10.03 -22.39 -9.07
CA LEU A 109 10.84 -23.58 -9.24
C LEU A 109 9.99 -24.84 -9.08
N GLU A 110 9.21 -24.94 -7.99
CA GLU A 110 8.30 -26.06 -7.75
C GLU A 110 7.16 -26.07 -8.78
N GLY A 111 6.52 -24.91 -9.00
CA GLY A 111 5.35 -24.80 -9.87
C GLY A 111 5.64 -25.14 -11.32
N ILE A 112 6.74 -24.62 -11.89
CA ILE A 112 7.12 -24.91 -13.28
C ILE A 112 7.64 -26.34 -13.40
N ALA A 113 8.45 -26.82 -12.46
CA ALA A 113 8.95 -28.21 -12.51
C ALA A 113 7.79 -29.22 -12.52
N ARG A 114 6.80 -29.05 -11.65
CA ARG A 114 5.62 -29.94 -11.60
C ARG A 114 4.69 -29.73 -12.79
N GLY A 115 4.37 -28.48 -13.10
CA GLY A 115 3.42 -28.13 -14.17
C GLY A 115 3.91 -28.55 -15.56
N ALA A 116 5.20 -28.40 -15.84
CA ALA A 116 5.82 -28.83 -17.08
C ALA A 116 6.37 -30.27 -17.02
N LYS A 117 6.16 -31.00 -15.91
CA LYS A 117 6.63 -32.38 -15.69
C LYS A 117 8.12 -32.56 -15.99
N ALA A 118 8.95 -31.70 -15.42
CA ALA A 118 10.39 -31.76 -15.62
C ALA A 118 10.96 -33.06 -15.01
N GLU A 119 11.75 -33.80 -15.79
CA GLU A 119 12.41 -35.05 -15.35
C GLU A 119 13.81 -34.79 -14.78
N ALA A 120 14.47 -33.72 -15.26
CA ALA A 120 15.77 -33.29 -14.79
C ALA A 120 15.88 -31.76 -14.67
N VAL A 121 16.67 -31.29 -13.71
CA VAL A 121 17.08 -29.89 -13.54
C VAL A 121 18.59 -29.76 -13.64
N VAL A 122 19.05 -28.91 -14.55
CA VAL A 122 20.44 -28.48 -14.66
C VAL A 122 20.58 -27.13 -13.97
N VAL A 123 21.32 -27.08 -12.87
CA VAL A 123 21.58 -25.88 -12.09
C VAL A 123 22.94 -25.32 -12.47
N ILE A 124 22.97 -24.11 -13.00
CA ILE A 124 24.21 -23.37 -13.28
C ILE A 124 24.63 -22.62 -12.01
N SER A 125 25.66 -23.14 -11.33
CA SER A 125 26.10 -22.67 -10.02
C SER A 125 27.54 -23.13 -9.75
N ASP A 126 28.27 -22.37 -8.96
CA ASP A 126 29.50 -22.86 -8.33
C ASP A 126 29.14 -23.95 -7.30
N LYS A 127 30.02 -24.95 -7.11
CA LYS A 127 29.74 -26.12 -6.25
C LYS A 127 29.34 -25.75 -4.81
N ASP A 128 29.84 -24.62 -4.30
CA ASP A 128 29.64 -24.19 -2.91
C ASP A 128 28.31 -23.43 -2.68
N SER A 129 27.65 -22.94 -3.72
CA SER A 129 26.40 -22.15 -3.62
C SER A 129 25.11 -22.93 -3.86
N ALA A 130 25.21 -24.21 -4.22
CA ALA A 130 24.08 -25.10 -4.52
C ALA A 130 23.16 -25.54 -3.35
N PRO A 131 23.60 -25.66 -2.07
CA PRO A 131 22.86 -26.44 -1.05
C PRO A 131 21.41 -26.00 -0.78
N ALA A 132 21.14 -24.69 -0.76
CA ALA A 132 19.81 -24.16 -0.42
C ALA A 132 18.75 -24.31 -1.53
N MET A 133 19.15 -24.71 -2.74
CA MET A 133 18.26 -24.95 -3.89
C MET A 133 17.93 -26.45 -4.04
N VAL A 134 18.86 -27.32 -3.63
CA VAL A 134 18.71 -28.78 -3.68
C VAL A 134 17.57 -29.27 -2.80
N SER A 135 17.33 -28.64 -1.64
CA SER A 135 16.23 -29.06 -0.75
C SER A 135 14.83 -28.81 -1.33
N GLU A 136 14.62 -27.73 -2.09
CA GLU A 136 13.31 -27.41 -2.69
C GLU A 136 13.01 -28.34 -3.87
N LEU A 137 14.02 -28.64 -4.69
CA LEU A 137 13.91 -29.56 -5.83
C LEU A 137 13.93 -31.05 -5.40
N GLY A 138 14.58 -31.38 -4.29
CA GLY A 138 14.57 -32.75 -3.77
C GLY A 138 13.15 -33.24 -3.43
N ALA A 139 12.25 -32.32 -3.06
CA ALA A 139 10.84 -32.63 -2.80
C ALA A 139 9.99 -32.86 -4.06
N THR A 140 10.51 -32.59 -5.26
CA THR A 140 9.80 -32.82 -6.52
C THR A 140 10.14 -34.15 -7.19
N GLY A 141 11.15 -34.87 -6.68
CA GLY A 141 11.60 -36.15 -7.24
C GLY A 141 12.36 -36.03 -8.57
N VAL A 142 12.74 -34.81 -8.95
CA VAL A 142 13.41 -34.49 -10.22
C VAL A 142 14.92 -34.69 -10.05
N GLU A 143 15.58 -35.26 -11.06
CA GLU A 143 17.03 -35.46 -11.01
C GLU A 143 17.78 -34.11 -11.13
N ILE A 144 18.80 -33.89 -10.29
CA ILE A 144 19.49 -32.60 -10.21
C ILE A 144 20.94 -32.74 -10.66
N PHE A 145 21.31 -32.00 -11.70
CA PHE A 145 22.66 -31.87 -12.21
C PHE A 145 23.19 -30.46 -11.91
N THR A 146 24.44 -30.35 -11.49
CA THR A 146 25.09 -29.03 -11.27
C THR A 146 26.20 -28.84 -12.28
N VAL A 147 26.21 -27.68 -12.95
CA VAL A 147 27.21 -27.31 -13.96
C VAL A 147 27.79 -25.94 -13.59
N PRO A 148 29.12 -25.75 -13.63
CA PRO A 148 29.71 -24.44 -13.39
C PRO A 148 29.33 -23.44 -14.50
N PRO A 149 29.25 -22.14 -14.20
CA PRO A 149 29.04 -21.11 -15.23
C PRO A 149 30.22 -21.09 -16.23
N SER A 150 29.92 -20.80 -17.49
CA SER A 150 30.97 -20.60 -18.51
C SER A 150 31.82 -19.37 -18.19
N ALA A 151 33.11 -19.41 -18.49
CA ALA A 151 34.01 -18.26 -18.38
C ALA A 151 33.58 -17.07 -19.26
N GLU A 152 32.83 -17.34 -20.33
CA GLU A 152 32.28 -16.32 -21.24
C GLU A 152 30.91 -15.78 -20.78
N ALA A 153 30.33 -16.37 -19.73
CA ALA A 153 29.01 -15.97 -19.24
C ALA A 153 29.08 -14.58 -18.61
N ARG A 154 28.30 -13.64 -19.16
CA ARG A 154 28.19 -12.28 -18.64
C ARG A 154 26.74 -11.85 -18.47
N SER A 155 26.50 -11.04 -17.45
CA SER A 155 25.22 -10.34 -17.31
C SER A 155 25.12 -9.21 -18.34
N LEU A 156 23.98 -9.14 -19.05
CA LEU A 156 23.66 -7.99 -19.87
C LEU A 156 23.36 -6.78 -18.98
N SER A 157 23.91 -5.63 -19.36
CA SER A 157 23.55 -4.34 -18.77
C SER A 157 22.05 -4.07 -18.93
N THR A 158 21.50 -3.20 -18.08
CA THR A 158 20.08 -2.81 -18.17
C THR A 158 19.75 -2.23 -19.55
N LYS A 159 20.67 -1.45 -20.15
CA LYS A 159 20.50 -0.88 -21.48
C LYS A 159 20.42 -1.96 -22.55
N GLU A 160 21.37 -2.91 -22.55
CA GLU A 160 21.35 -4.04 -23.50
C GLU A 160 20.07 -4.86 -23.38
N ARG A 161 19.59 -5.15 -22.16
CA ARG A 161 18.33 -5.88 -21.94
C ARG A 161 17.12 -5.13 -22.48
N ASP A 162 17.02 -3.84 -22.19
CA ASP A 162 15.92 -2.99 -22.66
C ASP A 162 15.91 -2.90 -24.20
N THR A 163 17.08 -2.76 -24.83
CA THR A 163 17.22 -2.71 -26.29
C THR A 163 16.84 -4.05 -26.94
N THR A 164 17.41 -5.17 -26.47
CA THR A 164 17.10 -6.51 -27.02
C THR A 164 15.62 -6.83 -26.90
N ARG A 165 15.05 -6.57 -25.72
CA ARG A 165 13.62 -6.75 -25.47
C ARG A 165 12.76 -5.93 -26.40
N THR A 166 13.08 -4.64 -26.56
CA THR A 166 12.31 -3.73 -27.42
C THR A 166 12.35 -4.20 -28.87
N ARG A 167 13.52 -4.64 -29.36
CA ARG A 167 13.66 -5.22 -30.71
C ARG A 167 12.82 -6.49 -30.91
N LEU A 168 12.77 -7.38 -29.93
CA LEU A 168 11.92 -8.57 -29.98
C LEU A 168 10.42 -8.22 -30.04
N TRP A 169 10.02 -7.22 -29.26
CA TRP A 169 8.64 -6.72 -29.28
C TRP A 169 8.29 -6.09 -30.63
N GLU A 170 9.15 -5.25 -31.20
CA GLU A 170 8.94 -4.63 -32.50
C GLU A 170 8.85 -5.66 -33.63
N ARG A 171 9.73 -6.67 -33.61
CA ARG A 171 9.66 -7.80 -34.56
C ARG A 171 8.36 -8.57 -34.44
N TYR A 172 7.85 -8.77 -33.22
CA TYR A 172 6.56 -9.43 -33.01
C TYR A 172 5.39 -8.56 -33.52
N MET A 173 5.44 -7.26 -33.26
CA MET A 173 4.41 -6.28 -33.66
C MET A 173 4.40 -5.96 -35.16
N ASP A 174 5.38 -6.42 -35.92
CA ASP A 174 5.38 -6.29 -37.38
C ASP A 174 4.10 -6.90 -37.99
N GLY A 175 3.40 -6.12 -38.81
CA GLY A 175 2.09 -6.49 -39.37
C GLY A 175 0.90 -6.40 -38.40
N ALA A 176 1.04 -5.77 -37.22
CA ALA A 176 -0.09 -5.50 -36.32
C ALA A 176 -1.09 -4.51 -36.93
N GLN A 177 -2.37 -4.70 -36.61
CA GLN A 177 -3.49 -3.90 -37.09
C GLN A 177 -4.22 -3.23 -35.93
N THR A 178 -4.87 -2.11 -36.19
CA THR A 178 -5.66 -1.41 -35.18
C THR A 178 -6.98 -2.13 -34.93
N LEU A 179 -7.32 -2.29 -33.64
CA LEU A 179 -8.57 -2.85 -33.16
C LEU A 179 -9.14 -1.93 -32.07
N ASP A 180 -10.41 -1.57 -32.21
CA ASP A 180 -11.16 -0.85 -31.19
C ASP A 180 -11.94 -1.85 -30.33
N ILE A 181 -11.82 -1.72 -29.00
CA ILE A 181 -12.34 -2.66 -27.99
C ILE A 181 -13.17 -1.88 -26.98
N ASP A 182 -14.47 -2.18 -26.88
CA ASP A 182 -15.36 -1.56 -25.90
C ASP A 182 -15.30 -2.29 -24.56
N THR A 183 -14.84 -1.61 -23.52
CA THR A 183 -14.69 -2.17 -22.17
C THR A 183 -16.01 -2.54 -21.49
N ARG A 184 -17.16 -2.06 -22.01
CA ARG A 184 -18.49 -2.42 -21.50
C ARG A 184 -18.94 -3.79 -21.99
N SER A 185 -18.41 -4.26 -23.11
CA SER A 185 -18.74 -5.57 -23.70
C SER A 185 -17.62 -6.60 -23.51
N VAL A 186 -16.41 -6.15 -23.13
CA VAL A 186 -15.23 -7.00 -22.99
C VAL A 186 -14.68 -6.91 -21.56
N PRO A 187 -14.66 -8.03 -20.81
CA PRO A 187 -14.00 -8.11 -19.52
C PRO A 187 -12.51 -7.75 -19.59
N LEU A 188 -12.09 -6.84 -18.71
CA LEU A 188 -10.69 -6.49 -18.52
C LEU A 188 -10.08 -7.31 -17.38
N VAL A 189 -8.95 -7.97 -17.64
CA VAL A 189 -8.27 -8.83 -16.66
C VAL A 189 -6.79 -8.44 -16.49
N GLY A 190 -6.17 -8.86 -15.39
CA GLY A 190 -4.72 -8.64 -15.16
C GLY A 190 -4.32 -7.40 -14.36
N ALA A 191 -5.28 -6.72 -13.72
CA ALA A 191 -5.09 -5.45 -13.00
C ALA A 191 -4.80 -4.25 -13.93
N PRO A 192 -5.69 -3.97 -14.91
CA PRO A 192 -5.62 -2.77 -15.76
C PRO A 192 -5.69 -1.47 -14.93
N PRO A 193 -5.23 -0.33 -15.45
CA PRO A 193 -5.55 0.97 -14.87
C PRO A 193 -7.08 1.22 -14.81
N PRO A 194 -7.57 2.11 -13.94
CA PRO A 194 -8.94 2.62 -14.05
C PRO A 194 -9.18 3.27 -15.42
N VAL A 195 -10.39 3.17 -15.97
CA VAL A 195 -10.74 3.73 -17.29
C VAL A 195 -10.58 5.26 -17.29
N GLU A 196 -10.85 5.91 -16.16
CA GLU A 196 -10.75 7.35 -15.97
C GLU A 196 -9.29 7.85 -15.97
N ALA A 197 -8.32 6.95 -15.75
CA ALA A 197 -6.90 7.26 -15.76
C ALA A 197 -6.32 7.21 -17.18
N ILE A 198 -6.88 8.01 -18.10
CA ILE A 198 -6.60 8.00 -19.55
C ILE A 198 -5.10 7.95 -19.86
N ASP A 199 -4.29 8.77 -19.18
CA ASP A 199 -2.84 8.85 -19.41
C ASP A 199 -2.07 7.59 -19.02
N ALA A 200 -2.68 6.69 -18.25
CA ALA A 200 -2.04 5.47 -17.77
C ALA A 200 -2.14 4.30 -18.76
N TRP A 201 -2.91 4.42 -19.85
CA TRP A 201 -3.20 3.36 -20.81
C TRP A 201 -2.24 3.29 -22.01
N PRO A 202 -1.86 4.40 -22.66
CA PRO A 202 -0.98 4.36 -23.84
C PRO A 202 0.33 3.62 -23.59
N GLY A 203 0.75 2.85 -24.60
CA GLY A 203 1.98 2.07 -24.59
C GLY A 203 1.91 0.77 -23.78
N ARG A 204 0.81 0.47 -23.06
CA ARG A 204 0.71 -0.80 -22.32
C ARG A 204 0.61 -1.99 -23.26
N GLN A 205 1.30 -3.07 -22.91
CA GLN A 205 1.05 -4.36 -23.55
C GLN A 205 -0.33 -4.89 -23.15
N ALA A 206 -1.05 -5.40 -24.13
CA ALA A 206 -2.33 -6.06 -23.95
C ALA A 206 -2.37 -7.40 -24.69
N ALA A 207 -3.27 -8.28 -24.28
CA ALA A 207 -3.49 -9.55 -24.98
C ALA A 207 -4.97 -9.92 -25.06
N LEU A 208 -5.38 -10.41 -26.22
CA LEU A 208 -6.69 -11.02 -26.42
C LEU A 208 -6.65 -12.46 -25.93
N ILE A 209 -7.57 -12.80 -25.03
CA ILE A 209 -7.64 -14.11 -24.39
C ILE A 209 -8.95 -14.79 -24.76
N ASP A 210 -8.90 -16.06 -25.18
CA ASP A 210 -10.08 -16.87 -25.50
C ASP A 210 -10.85 -17.31 -24.24
N SER A 211 -11.98 -17.98 -24.41
CA SER A 211 -12.81 -18.48 -23.30
C SER A 211 -12.14 -19.58 -22.46
N ARG A 212 -11.03 -20.15 -22.92
CA ARG A 212 -10.24 -21.17 -22.21
C ARG A 212 -8.98 -20.59 -21.57
N GLY A 213 -8.78 -19.27 -21.64
CA GLY A 213 -7.62 -18.60 -21.09
C GLY A 213 -6.38 -18.63 -22.00
N ALA A 214 -6.50 -19.10 -23.25
CA ALA A 214 -5.40 -19.12 -24.21
C ALA A 214 -5.20 -17.75 -24.85
N THR A 215 -3.94 -17.39 -25.09
CA THR A 215 -3.60 -16.15 -25.80
C THR A 215 -3.91 -16.30 -27.28
N VAL A 216 -4.79 -15.44 -27.80
CA VAL A 216 -5.12 -15.33 -29.23
C VAL A 216 -4.12 -14.40 -29.92
N SER A 217 -3.86 -13.25 -29.31
CA SER A 217 -2.96 -12.23 -29.86
C SER A 217 -2.44 -11.32 -28.75
N MET A 218 -1.25 -10.75 -28.95
CA MET A 218 -0.71 -9.69 -28.12
C MET A 218 -0.59 -8.40 -28.93
N GLY A 219 -0.55 -7.29 -28.21
CA GLY A 219 -0.42 -5.99 -28.82
C GLY A 219 -0.16 -4.87 -27.83
N GLU A 220 -0.29 -3.64 -28.31
CA GLU A 220 0.03 -2.42 -27.59
C GLU A 220 -1.17 -1.45 -27.63
N ILE A 221 -1.56 -0.94 -26.47
CA ILE A 221 -2.64 0.04 -26.35
C ILE A 221 -2.15 1.40 -26.87
N ILE A 222 -2.89 1.99 -27.79
CA ILE A 222 -2.63 3.34 -28.31
C ILE A 222 -3.29 4.38 -27.39
N SER A 223 -4.57 4.20 -27.10
CA SER A 223 -5.37 5.15 -26.31
C SER A 223 -6.64 4.52 -25.74
N ILE A 224 -7.30 5.24 -24.84
CA ILE A 224 -8.65 4.94 -24.35
C ILE A 224 -9.50 6.22 -24.36
N THR A 225 -10.78 6.11 -24.69
CA THR A 225 -11.74 7.21 -24.57
C THR A 225 -12.36 7.27 -23.17
N LYS A 226 -12.95 8.41 -22.80
CA LYS A 226 -13.69 8.55 -21.53
C LYS A 226 -14.85 7.55 -21.40
N ASP A 227 -15.44 7.17 -22.52
CA ASP A 227 -16.55 6.21 -22.59
C ASP A 227 -16.07 4.74 -22.56
N GLY A 228 -14.77 4.52 -22.40
CA GLY A 228 -14.19 3.18 -22.24
C GLY A 228 -13.95 2.43 -23.55
N VAL A 229 -13.73 3.11 -24.67
CA VAL A 229 -13.29 2.47 -25.92
C VAL A 229 -11.77 2.50 -25.98
N ILE A 230 -11.14 1.32 -25.92
CA ILE A 230 -9.70 1.13 -26.04
C ILE A 230 -9.35 0.97 -27.51
N ARG A 231 -8.42 1.79 -28.01
CA ARG A 231 -7.77 1.58 -29.30
C ARG A 231 -6.44 0.90 -29.09
N ALA A 232 -6.23 -0.28 -29.68
CA ALA A 232 -4.99 -1.04 -29.55
C ALA A 232 -4.47 -1.50 -30.92
N MET A 233 -3.15 -1.59 -31.07
CA MET A 233 -2.52 -2.31 -32.16
C MET A 233 -2.35 -3.76 -31.75
N MET A 234 -2.94 -4.71 -32.47
CA MET A 234 -2.88 -6.14 -32.17
C MET A 234 -2.40 -6.92 -33.41
N ARG A 235 -1.64 -8.00 -33.20
CA ARG A 235 -1.39 -8.97 -34.27
C ARG A 235 -2.72 -9.59 -34.74
N PRO A 236 -2.95 -9.81 -36.05
CA PRO A 236 -4.11 -10.57 -36.50
C PRO A 236 -4.12 -11.96 -35.86
N GLY A 237 -5.27 -12.41 -35.39
CA GLY A 237 -5.47 -13.75 -34.84
C GLY A 237 -6.74 -14.37 -35.41
N ASP A 238 -6.67 -15.65 -35.75
CA ASP A 238 -7.75 -16.36 -36.46
C ASP A 238 -8.84 -16.91 -35.53
N SER A 239 -8.73 -16.65 -34.22
CA SER A 239 -9.61 -17.22 -33.19
C SER A 239 -10.46 -16.15 -32.50
N LYS A 240 -11.69 -16.52 -32.12
CA LYS A 240 -12.54 -15.67 -31.27
C LYS A 240 -11.89 -15.48 -29.90
N TRP A 241 -11.98 -14.27 -29.38
CA TRP A 241 -11.48 -13.89 -28.06
C TRP A 241 -12.64 -13.42 -27.17
N HIS A 242 -12.43 -13.46 -25.86
CA HIS A 242 -13.46 -13.19 -24.84
C HIS A 242 -13.07 -12.08 -23.87
N SER A 243 -11.77 -11.90 -23.56
CA SER A 243 -11.32 -10.89 -22.60
C SER A 243 -10.02 -10.20 -23.05
N LEU A 244 -9.76 -9.03 -22.49
CA LEU A 244 -8.53 -8.26 -22.71
C LEU A 244 -7.67 -8.27 -21.44
N LEU A 245 -6.50 -8.90 -21.53
CA LEU A 245 -5.49 -8.92 -20.48
C LEU A 245 -4.61 -7.68 -20.59
N VAL A 246 -4.51 -6.90 -19.51
CA VAL A 246 -3.60 -5.75 -19.41
C VAL A 246 -2.90 -5.78 -18.05
N ARG A 247 -1.57 -5.73 -18.04
CA ARG A 247 -0.78 -5.63 -16.79
C ARG A 247 0.23 -4.48 -16.84
N ASP A 248 1.44 -4.72 -16.33
CA ASP A 248 2.41 -3.69 -16.01
C ASP A 248 3.54 -3.54 -17.03
N ALA A 249 3.60 -4.30 -18.11
CA ALA A 249 4.52 -4.04 -19.21
C ALA A 249 4.02 -2.89 -20.09
N CYS A 250 4.89 -1.94 -20.42
CA CYS A 250 4.55 -0.83 -21.32
C CYS A 250 5.78 -0.33 -22.08
N ARG A 251 5.54 0.40 -23.17
CA ARG A 251 6.53 1.24 -23.82
C ARG A 251 6.67 2.56 -23.03
N ASP A 252 7.90 2.96 -22.73
CA ASP A 252 8.18 4.25 -22.11
C ASP A 252 8.26 5.38 -23.16
N SER A 253 8.38 6.63 -22.71
CA SER A 253 8.46 7.80 -23.60
C SER A 253 9.68 7.82 -24.52
N ARG A 254 10.69 6.96 -24.28
CA ARG A 254 11.85 6.77 -25.16
C ARG A 254 11.67 5.62 -26.13
N GLY A 255 10.47 5.05 -26.20
CA GLY A 255 10.15 3.92 -27.05
C GLY A 255 10.62 2.57 -26.51
N LEU A 256 11.17 2.50 -25.29
CA LEU A 256 11.70 1.25 -24.74
C LEU A 256 10.60 0.46 -24.02
N VAL A 257 10.50 -0.85 -24.30
CA VAL A 257 9.63 -1.75 -23.55
C VAL A 257 10.19 -1.92 -22.15
N LYS A 258 9.44 -1.53 -21.12
CA LYS A 258 9.81 -1.58 -19.70
C LYS A 258 8.62 -1.99 -18.83
N THR A 259 8.88 -2.25 -17.56
CA THR A 259 7.81 -2.31 -16.58
C THR A 259 7.34 -0.87 -16.36
N SER A 260 6.06 -0.61 -16.65
CA SER A 260 5.41 0.65 -16.31
C SER A 260 5.80 1.04 -14.89
N ARG A 261 6.36 2.24 -14.76
CA ARG A 261 6.52 2.85 -13.45
C ARG A 261 5.14 2.79 -12.82
N ARG A 262 5.08 2.26 -11.58
CA ARG A 262 3.85 2.31 -10.82
C ARG A 262 3.36 3.75 -10.93
N ASP A 263 2.13 3.93 -11.38
CA ASP A 263 1.49 5.23 -11.26
C ASP A 263 1.73 5.68 -9.81
N PRO A 264 2.30 6.86 -9.54
CA PRO A 264 2.36 7.38 -8.18
C PRO A 264 0.98 7.41 -7.51
N ARG A 265 -0.11 7.43 -8.32
CA ARG A 265 -1.49 7.22 -7.84
C ARG A 265 -1.78 5.77 -7.39
N ARG A 266 -1.05 4.77 -7.91
CA ARG A 266 -1.02 3.36 -7.43
C ARG A 266 -0.04 3.15 -6.28
N GLU A 267 1.10 3.86 -6.22
CA GLU A 267 1.93 3.95 -5.00
C GLU A 267 1.31 4.89 -3.97
N GLY A 268 0.09 4.59 -3.54
CA GLY A 268 -0.36 5.24 -2.31
C GLY A 268 -1.79 5.17 -1.88
N ARG A 269 -2.61 4.25 -2.40
CA ARG A 269 -4.02 4.15 -1.97
C ARG A 269 -4.42 2.80 -1.42
N GLY A 270 -3.46 1.89 -1.29
CA GLY A 270 -3.54 0.79 -0.35
C GLY A 270 -3.30 1.32 1.06
N LEU A 271 -4.28 1.29 1.94
CA LEU A 271 -3.99 1.22 3.36
C LEU A 271 -3.39 -0.17 3.68
N ALA A 272 -2.79 -0.36 4.85
CA ALA A 272 -2.43 -1.71 5.24
C ALA A 272 -3.70 -2.58 5.36
N PRO A 273 -3.67 -3.89 5.09
CA PRO A 273 -4.87 -4.74 5.14
C PRO A 273 -5.68 -4.63 6.45
N ASP A 274 -4.98 -4.43 7.57
CA ASP A 274 -5.53 -4.23 8.92
C ASP A 274 -6.07 -2.82 9.19
N MET A 275 -5.94 -1.90 8.24
CA MET A 275 -6.51 -0.55 8.27
C MET A 275 -7.78 -0.45 7.41
N TYR A 276 -8.14 -1.52 6.69
CA TYR A 276 -9.41 -1.56 6.00
C TYR A 276 -10.49 -1.99 7.00
N PRO A 277 -11.56 -1.20 7.13
CA PRO A 277 -12.73 -1.62 7.88
C PRO A 277 -13.29 -2.90 7.25
N ASP A 278 -13.68 -3.85 8.09
CA ASP A 278 -14.19 -5.15 7.64
C ASP A 278 -15.46 -4.95 6.80
N SER A 279 -15.61 -5.71 5.70
CA SER A 279 -16.72 -5.49 4.75
C SER A 279 -18.09 -5.70 5.39
N GLU A 280 -18.19 -6.57 6.40
CA GLU A 280 -19.43 -6.80 7.17
C GLU A 280 -19.82 -5.59 8.05
N ILE A 281 -18.85 -4.75 8.46
CA ILE A 281 -19.11 -3.53 9.26
C ILE A 281 -19.63 -2.42 8.36
N THR A 282 -19.11 -2.31 7.13
CA THR A 282 -19.58 -1.31 6.16
C THR A 282 -21.05 -1.52 5.77
N THR A 283 -21.56 -2.74 5.94
CA THR A 283 -22.98 -3.05 5.73
C THR A 283 -23.87 -2.74 6.92
N SER A 284 -23.35 -2.73 8.16
CA SER A 284 -24.16 -2.52 9.38
C SER A 284 -24.08 -1.11 9.98
N HIS A 285 -22.98 -0.38 9.78
CA HIS A 285 -22.77 0.97 10.34
C HIS A 285 -22.49 2.04 9.28
N GLY A 286 -22.86 1.74 8.04
CA GLY A 286 -22.65 2.62 6.89
C GLY A 286 -21.19 2.71 6.46
N PRO A 287 -20.86 3.64 5.55
CA PRO A 287 -19.53 3.71 4.97
C PRO A 287 -18.48 4.03 6.02
N ALA A 288 -17.31 3.42 5.85
CA ALA A 288 -16.15 3.73 6.64
C ALA A 288 -15.14 4.54 5.83
N TYR A 289 -14.43 5.43 6.51
CA TYR A 289 -13.43 6.30 5.89
C TYR A 289 -12.04 5.76 6.14
N ALA A 290 -11.26 5.67 5.07
CA ALA A 290 -9.92 5.12 5.14
C ALA A 290 -9.03 5.91 4.16
N THR A 291 -8.03 6.64 4.66
CA THR A 291 -7.18 7.48 3.81
C THR A 291 -5.82 7.77 4.45
N ARG A 292 -5.03 8.61 3.77
CA ARG A 292 -3.73 9.07 4.25
C ARG A 292 -3.77 10.54 4.64
N VAL A 293 -2.97 10.86 5.66
CA VAL A 293 -2.65 12.22 6.09
C VAL A 293 -1.13 12.25 6.31
N GLY A 294 -0.41 13.01 5.49
CA GLY A 294 1.05 13.00 5.47
C GLY A 294 1.60 11.58 5.24
N GLN A 295 2.40 11.11 6.20
CA GLN A 295 2.98 9.76 6.20
C GLN A 295 2.18 8.77 7.07
N ALA A 296 1.09 9.21 7.69
CA ALA A 296 0.18 8.37 8.46
C ALA A 296 -0.96 7.79 7.61
N SER A 297 -1.42 6.61 8.03
CA SER A 297 -2.66 5.98 7.57
C SER A 297 -3.72 6.18 8.64
N VAL A 298 -4.92 6.61 8.25
CA VAL A 298 -6.04 6.87 9.16
C VAL A 298 -7.29 6.13 8.68
N ALA A 299 -8.02 5.52 9.62
CA ALA A 299 -9.25 4.79 9.33
C ALA A 299 -10.28 4.95 10.45
N LEU A 300 -11.50 5.38 10.10
CA LEU A 300 -12.66 5.37 10.99
C LEU A 300 -13.27 3.97 10.93
N LEU A 301 -13.12 3.20 12.02
CA LEU A 301 -13.29 1.75 11.95
C LEU A 301 -14.76 1.31 12.00
N ASN A 302 -15.60 2.06 12.72
CA ASN A 302 -16.99 1.70 12.98
C ASN A 302 -17.99 2.39 12.03
N GLY A 303 -17.51 2.91 10.89
CA GLY A 303 -18.37 3.61 9.93
C GLY A 303 -18.91 4.94 10.45
N VAL A 304 -19.86 5.53 9.71
CA VAL A 304 -20.47 6.83 10.08
C VAL A 304 -21.57 6.72 11.14
N PHE A 305 -22.19 5.54 11.32
CA PHE A 305 -23.28 5.31 12.30
C PHE A 305 -22.84 4.59 13.58
N GLY A 306 -21.62 4.06 13.61
CA GLY A 306 -21.11 3.31 14.76
C GLY A 306 -20.39 4.20 15.78
N ASP A 307 -20.05 3.57 16.90
CA ASP A 307 -19.34 4.18 18.01
C ASP A 307 -18.00 4.78 17.57
N PRO A 308 -17.65 6.02 17.98
CA PRO A 308 -16.44 6.68 17.54
C PRO A 308 -15.15 5.91 17.85
N LEU A 309 -14.43 5.55 16.79
CA LEU A 309 -13.15 4.87 16.87
C LEU A 309 -12.32 5.17 15.62
N LEU A 310 -11.37 6.09 15.76
CA LEU A 310 -10.43 6.45 14.69
C LEU A 310 -9.07 5.84 14.98
N HIS A 311 -8.60 5.01 14.06
CA HIS A 311 -7.26 4.41 14.11
C HIS A 311 -6.29 5.18 13.23
N LEU A 312 -5.18 5.62 13.83
CA LEU A 312 -4.05 6.20 13.13
C LEU A 312 -2.82 5.30 13.26
N ARG A 313 -2.19 5.01 12.13
CA ARG A 313 -0.96 4.22 12.05
C ARG A 313 0.15 4.98 11.37
N LEU A 314 1.28 5.09 12.05
CA LEU A 314 2.53 5.59 11.47
C LEU A 314 3.11 4.48 10.57
N ARG A 315 3.48 4.80 9.33
CA ARG A 315 3.94 3.75 8.37
C ARG A 315 5.39 3.32 8.61
N ASP A 316 6.16 4.23 9.18
CA ASP A 316 7.60 4.14 9.35
C ASP A 316 7.93 3.42 10.68
N GLN A 317 6.92 3.25 11.53
CA GLN A 317 7.01 2.63 12.85
C GLN A 317 5.93 1.56 13.00
N ARG A 318 6.18 0.54 13.83
CA ARG A 318 5.13 -0.40 14.26
C ARG A 318 4.31 0.23 15.38
N ARG A 319 3.76 1.43 15.14
CA ARG A 319 3.11 2.26 16.14
C ARG A 319 1.72 2.70 15.69
N SER A 320 0.75 2.55 16.58
CA SER A 320 -0.63 2.96 16.39
C SER A 320 -1.07 3.92 17.49
N LEU A 321 -1.96 4.83 17.12
CA LEU A 321 -2.68 5.76 17.99
C LEU A 321 -4.19 5.55 17.78
N LEU A 322 -4.99 5.72 18.82
CA LEU A 322 -6.46 5.72 18.71
C LEU A 322 -7.02 7.05 19.17
N PHE A 323 -8.08 7.52 18.50
CA PHE A 323 -8.93 8.60 18.98
C PHE A 323 -10.29 7.99 19.28
N ASP A 324 -10.73 8.17 20.53
CA ASP A 324 -11.75 7.39 21.21
C ASP A 324 -11.52 5.88 21.21
N LEU A 325 -12.32 5.21 22.02
CA LEU A 325 -12.38 3.77 22.22
C LEU A 325 -13.85 3.35 22.25
N GLY A 326 -14.58 3.63 21.17
CA GLY A 326 -15.88 3.00 20.92
C GLY A 326 -15.78 1.49 20.79
N GLU A 327 -16.85 0.83 20.32
CA GLU A 327 -16.86 -0.62 20.18
C GLU A 327 -15.60 -1.15 19.45
N ALA A 328 -14.71 -1.82 20.21
CA ALA A 328 -13.41 -2.27 19.75
C ALA A 328 -13.35 -3.79 19.52
N THR A 329 -14.50 -4.47 19.54
CA THR A 329 -14.65 -5.95 19.53
C THR A 329 -13.94 -6.65 18.37
N ARG A 330 -13.57 -5.92 17.31
CA ARG A 330 -13.02 -6.46 16.06
C ARG A 330 -11.58 -6.00 15.76
N LEU A 331 -10.96 -5.19 16.63
CA LEU A 331 -9.53 -4.84 16.49
C LEU A 331 -8.65 -6.06 16.83
N PRO A 332 -7.73 -6.49 15.94
CA PRO A 332 -6.80 -7.58 16.25
C PRO A 332 -5.96 -7.28 17.49
N GLY A 333 -5.75 -8.27 18.37
CA GLY A 333 -4.93 -8.10 19.58
C GLY A 333 -3.50 -7.59 19.32
N ARG A 334 -2.94 -7.87 18.14
CA ARG A 334 -1.65 -7.28 17.71
C ARG A 334 -1.64 -5.75 17.66
N ILE A 335 -2.78 -5.11 17.41
CA ILE A 335 -2.90 -3.66 17.42
C ILE A 335 -2.77 -3.17 18.85
N ALA A 336 -3.42 -3.82 19.82
CA ALA A 336 -3.29 -3.47 21.24
C ALA A 336 -1.84 -3.44 21.74
N HIS A 337 -0.97 -4.29 21.19
CA HIS A 337 0.47 -4.32 21.51
C HIS A 337 1.28 -3.22 20.81
N GLN A 338 0.77 -2.68 19.70
CA GLN A 338 1.36 -1.55 18.96
C GLN A 338 0.83 -0.19 19.42
N LEU A 339 -0.22 -0.18 20.26
CA LEU A 339 -0.78 1.03 20.80
C LEU A 339 0.16 1.65 21.83
N THR A 340 0.39 2.93 21.64
CA THR A 340 1.27 3.74 22.49
C THR A 340 0.49 4.85 23.17
N ASP A 341 -0.43 5.46 22.42
CA ASP A 341 -1.24 6.59 22.85
C ASP A 341 -2.69 6.42 22.43
N ILE A 342 -3.60 6.84 23.30
CA ILE A 342 -5.03 6.87 23.09
C ILE A 342 -5.55 8.24 23.51
N PHE A 343 -6.40 8.84 22.68
CA PHE A 343 -6.93 10.18 22.88
C PHE A 343 -8.45 10.09 23.02
N ILE A 344 -8.94 10.12 24.25
CA ILE A 344 -10.36 10.01 24.60
C ILE A 344 -10.97 11.41 24.64
N SER A 345 -11.93 11.67 23.75
CA SER A 345 -12.69 12.91 23.72
C SER A 345 -13.42 13.12 25.05
N HIS A 346 -14.14 12.10 25.52
CA HIS A 346 -14.84 12.07 26.81
C HIS A 346 -15.28 10.63 27.17
N ALA A 347 -15.79 10.44 28.39
CA ALA A 347 -16.04 9.11 28.96
C ALA A 347 -17.50 8.63 28.84
N HIS A 348 -18.21 8.99 27.77
CA HIS A 348 -19.46 8.29 27.42
C HIS A 348 -19.16 6.87 26.94
N ILE A 349 -20.14 5.96 27.10
CA ILE A 349 -19.95 4.52 26.88
C ILE A 349 -19.51 4.17 25.45
N ASP A 350 -20.01 4.90 24.46
CA ASP A 350 -19.68 4.78 23.03
C ASP A 350 -18.33 5.39 22.66
N HIS A 351 -17.64 6.07 23.59
CA HIS A 351 -16.29 6.61 23.40
C HIS A 351 -15.22 5.89 24.25
N ILE A 352 -15.62 5.13 25.27
CA ILE A 352 -14.69 4.46 26.19
C ILE A 352 -14.91 2.94 26.34
N GLY A 353 -16.05 2.41 25.89
CA GLY A 353 -16.43 1.01 26.09
C GLY A 353 -15.44 -0.02 25.55
N GLY A 354 -14.69 0.33 24.50
CA GLY A 354 -13.58 -0.46 23.96
C GLY A 354 -12.39 -0.65 24.89
N PHE A 355 -12.33 0.05 26.03
CA PHE A 355 -11.25 -0.09 27.01
C PHE A 355 -11.14 -1.53 27.57
N LEU A 356 -12.24 -2.25 27.74
CA LEU A 356 -12.20 -3.64 28.21
C LEU A 356 -11.49 -4.57 27.22
N TRP A 357 -11.66 -4.34 25.92
CA TRP A 357 -10.91 -5.05 24.89
C TRP A 357 -9.40 -4.75 25.01
N LEU A 358 -9.03 -3.49 25.20
CA LEU A 358 -7.64 -3.06 25.34
C LEU A 358 -6.99 -3.72 26.56
N LEU A 359 -7.67 -3.64 27.72
CA LEU A 359 -7.24 -4.20 28.99
C LEU A 359 -6.98 -5.71 28.87
N ARG A 360 -7.93 -6.45 28.29
CA ARG A 360 -7.78 -7.88 28.03
C ARG A 360 -6.65 -8.19 27.05
N SER A 361 -6.51 -7.39 25.99
CA SER A 361 -5.54 -7.63 24.92
C SER A 361 -4.09 -7.31 25.32
N ARG A 362 -3.90 -6.51 26.38
CA ARG A 362 -2.58 -6.13 26.88
C ARG A 362 -2.09 -6.94 28.09
N ILE A 363 -2.78 -8.03 28.45
CA ILE A 363 -2.30 -8.94 29.51
C ILE A 363 -0.90 -9.45 29.17
N GLY A 364 0.05 -9.20 30.06
CA GLY A 364 1.47 -9.53 29.88
C GLY A 364 2.39 -8.35 30.19
N ILE A 365 3.68 -8.51 29.91
CA ILE A 365 4.68 -7.47 30.14
C ILE A 365 4.78 -6.62 28.87
N LEU A 366 4.07 -5.50 28.86
CA LEU A 366 4.10 -4.50 27.79
C LEU A 366 4.45 -3.12 28.38
N PRO A 367 5.03 -2.20 27.59
CA PRO A 367 5.17 -0.81 28.00
C PRO A 367 3.83 -0.20 28.36
N ALA A 368 3.86 0.82 29.23
CA ALA A 368 2.67 1.58 29.60
C ALA A 368 2.00 2.19 28.35
N CYS A 369 0.67 2.14 28.30
CA CYS A 369 -0.10 2.86 27.28
C CYS A 369 -0.51 4.22 27.84
N ARG A 370 -0.20 5.30 27.13
CA ARG A 370 -0.62 6.64 27.53
C ARG A 370 -2.06 6.88 27.08
N ILE A 371 -2.90 7.43 27.93
CA ILE A 371 -4.30 7.75 27.63
C ILE A 371 -4.53 9.21 27.98
N TYR A 372 -4.97 10.01 27.03
CA TYR A 372 -5.21 11.45 27.19
C TYR A 372 -6.71 11.71 27.16
N GLY A 373 -7.21 12.66 27.94
CA GLY A 373 -8.62 13.06 27.88
C GLY A 373 -9.00 14.13 28.89
N PRO A 374 -10.32 14.35 29.10
CA PRO A 374 -10.80 15.38 30.00
C PRO A 374 -10.64 14.99 31.48
N PRO A 375 -10.85 15.93 32.41
CA PRO A 375 -10.77 15.66 33.84
C PRO A 375 -11.80 14.60 34.28
N GLY A 376 -11.38 13.66 35.11
CA GLY A 376 -12.19 12.53 35.58
C GLY A 376 -11.93 11.22 34.83
N LEU A 377 -11.26 11.26 33.68
CA LEU A 377 -10.90 10.06 32.91
C LEU A 377 -10.12 9.03 33.75
N CYS A 378 -9.18 9.46 34.60
CA CYS A 378 -8.40 8.55 35.42
C CYS A 378 -9.28 7.72 36.37
N ALA A 379 -10.33 8.33 36.93
CA ALA A 379 -11.28 7.64 37.80
C ALA A 379 -12.10 6.59 37.03
N HIS A 380 -12.55 6.90 35.81
CA HIS A 380 -13.26 5.94 34.96
C HIS A 380 -12.39 4.76 34.55
N ILE A 381 -11.14 5.03 34.15
CA ILE A 381 -10.15 3.98 33.81
C ILE A 381 -9.90 3.09 35.03
N LYS A 382 -9.64 3.69 36.21
CA LYS A 382 -9.43 2.94 37.45
C LYS A 382 -10.65 2.09 37.81
N GLY A 383 -11.87 2.63 37.71
CA GLY A 383 -13.10 1.90 37.99
C GLY A 383 -13.30 0.67 37.08
N MET A 384 -12.99 0.79 35.78
CA MET A 384 -13.05 -0.35 34.86
C MET A 384 -11.97 -1.40 35.14
N VAL A 385 -10.77 -0.98 35.57
CA VAL A 385 -9.70 -1.90 35.99
C VAL A 385 -10.10 -2.63 37.28
N ASP A 386 -10.63 -1.91 38.27
CA ASP A 386 -11.02 -2.45 39.57
C ASP A 386 -12.28 -3.32 39.53
N GLY A 387 -13.11 -3.15 38.49
CA GLY A 387 -14.25 -4.02 38.24
C GLY A 387 -13.88 -5.48 37.93
N ILE A 388 -12.59 -5.79 37.78
CA ILE A 388 -12.06 -7.12 37.47
C ILE A 388 -11.26 -7.65 38.67
N LEU A 389 -11.45 -8.92 39.00
CA LEU A 389 -10.66 -9.61 40.03
C LEU A 389 -9.26 -9.98 39.51
N TRP A 390 -8.21 -9.47 40.16
CA TRP A 390 -6.80 -9.65 39.76
C TRP A 390 -5.98 -10.54 40.73
N ASP A 391 -6.46 -11.75 41.04
CA ASP A 391 -5.85 -12.66 42.03
C ASP A 391 -4.55 -13.36 41.56
N ARG A 392 -4.30 -13.41 40.25
CA ARG A 392 -3.22 -14.23 39.64
C ARG A 392 -2.16 -13.47 38.86
N ILE A 393 -2.34 -12.17 38.63
CA ILE A 393 -1.49 -11.41 37.70
C ILE A 393 -0.30 -10.73 38.42
N GLY A 394 -0.43 -10.43 39.72
CA GLY A 394 0.56 -9.68 40.49
C GLY A 394 0.99 -8.39 39.79
N LEU A 395 2.29 -8.08 39.82
CA LEU A 395 2.85 -6.89 39.14
C LEU A 395 2.97 -7.02 37.61
N ARG A 396 2.41 -8.07 37.00
CA ARG A 396 2.42 -8.27 35.53
C ARG A 396 1.14 -7.76 34.85
N GLY A 397 0.31 -7.02 35.58
CA GLY A 397 -0.89 -6.40 35.03
C GLY A 397 -0.58 -5.29 34.03
N PRO A 398 -1.47 -5.05 33.04
CA PRO A 398 -1.37 -3.91 32.14
C PRO A 398 -1.21 -2.57 32.89
N VAL A 399 -0.39 -1.68 32.33
CA VAL A 399 -0.09 -0.35 32.89
C VAL A 399 -0.61 0.73 31.94
N PHE A 400 -1.29 1.73 32.49
CA PHE A 400 -1.82 2.89 31.78
C PHE A 400 -1.34 4.17 32.45
N GLU A 401 -0.86 5.12 31.65
CA GLU A 401 -0.51 6.48 32.11
C GLU A 401 -1.59 7.43 31.62
N VAL A 402 -2.48 7.83 32.52
CA VAL A 402 -3.65 8.66 32.21
C VAL A 402 -3.29 10.14 32.42
N ALA A 403 -3.37 10.92 31.35
CA ALA A 403 -3.13 12.35 31.32
C ALA A 403 -4.46 13.11 31.13
N GLU A 404 -4.85 13.87 32.14
CA GLU A 404 -6.09 14.65 32.16
C GLU A 404 -5.77 16.12 31.89
N LEU A 405 -6.40 16.72 30.88
CA LEU A 405 -6.24 18.14 30.56
C LEU A 405 -7.40 18.95 31.14
N ALA A 406 -7.11 19.87 32.04
CA ALA A 406 -8.04 20.86 32.57
C ALA A 406 -7.54 22.27 32.21
N GLY A 407 -8.16 22.90 31.20
CA GLY A 407 -7.65 24.16 30.64
C GLY A 407 -6.22 24.00 30.11
N GLU A 408 -5.26 24.70 30.71
CA GLU A 408 -3.83 24.64 30.35
C GLU A 408 -3.00 23.75 31.30
N THR A 409 -3.63 23.08 32.27
CA THR A 409 -2.95 22.20 33.22
C THR A 409 -3.20 20.74 32.85
N MET A 410 -2.13 19.97 32.68
CA MET A 410 -2.19 18.53 32.45
C MET A 410 -1.66 17.77 33.67
N THR A 411 -2.50 16.94 34.25
CA THR A 411 -2.15 16.06 35.38
C THR A 411 -1.97 14.66 34.84
N THR A 412 -0.93 13.95 35.25
CA THR A 412 -0.66 12.57 34.80
C THR A 412 -0.57 11.63 35.99
N SER A 413 -1.26 10.49 35.87
CA SER A 413 -1.32 9.44 36.88
C SER A 413 -1.15 8.06 36.24
N ARG A 414 -0.60 7.10 36.97
CA ARG A 414 -0.46 5.72 36.53
C ARG A 414 -1.49 4.83 37.20
N VAL A 415 -2.15 4.03 36.38
CA VAL A 415 -3.08 2.96 36.78
C VAL A 415 -2.50 1.63 36.33
N GLN A 416 -2.39 0.68 37.25
CA GLN A 416 -1.90 -0.67 36.95
C GLN A 416 -2.91 -1.71 37.44
N ALA A 417 -3.24 -2.67 36.56
CA ALA A 417 -4.09 -3.79 36.95
C ALA A 417 -3.42 -4.63 38.04
N GLY A 418 -4.18 -4.97 39.09
CA GLY A 418 -3.68 -5.65 40.27
C GLY A 418 -2.96 -4.75 41.29
N VAL A 419 -2.98 -3.42 41.10
CA VAL A 419 -2.46 -2.44 42.07
C VAL A 419 -3.60 -1.51 42.49
N ASP A 420 -3.87 -1.46 43.80
CA ASP A 420 -5.01 -0.72 44.34
C ASP A 420 -4.85 0.80 44.25
N THR A 421 -3.62 1.28 44.37
CA THR A 421 -3.30 2.72 44.38
C THR A 421 -3.05 3.27 42.99
N VAL A 422 -3.52 4.49 42.76
CA VAL A 422 -3.13 5.29 41.59
C VAL A 422 -1.86 6.08 41.93
N GLU A 423 -0.81 5.96 41.12
CA GLU A 423 0.46 6.64 41.33
C GLU A 423 0.48 7.99 40.59
N PRO A 424 0.61 9.15 41.27
CA PRO A 424 0.74 10.43 40.58
C PRO A 424 2.12 10.54 39.92
N LEU A 425 2.15 10.84 38.61
CA LEU A 425 3.40 10.99 37.84
C LEU A 425 3.83 12.46 37.70
N GLY A 426 2.90 13.41 37.80
CA GLY A 426 3.22 14.83 37.83
C GLY A 426 2.15 15.72 37.24
N VAL A 427 2.40 17.02 37.32
CA VAL A 427 1.58 18.08 36.75
C VAL A 427 2.46 18.96 35.87
N ARG A 428 2.00 19.30 34.67
CA ARG A 428 2.68 20.24 33.78
C ARG A 428 1.72 21.23 33.15
N GLN A 429 2.23 22.41 32.81
CA GLN A 429 1.51 23.35 31.97
C GLN A 429 1.60 22.95 30.50
N VAL A 430 0.52 23.17 29.76
CA VAL A 430 0.38 22.92 28.33
C VAL A 430 0.39 24.26 27.62
N VAL A 431 1.40 24.46 26.78
CA VAL A 431 1.55 25.66 25.96
C VAL A 431 0.99 25.37 24.57
N ASP A 432 0.18 26.29 24.04
CA ASP A 432 -0.38 26.22 22.68
C ASP A 432 -1.17 24.92 22.40
N GLY A 433 -1.78 24.36 23.45
CA GLY A 433 -2.56 23.12 23.40
C GLY A 433 -1.73 21.85 23.16
N ILE A 434 -0.39 21.90 23.17
CA ILE A 434 0.48 20.75 22.88
C ILE A 434 0.48 19.74 24.05
N ILE A 435 -0.23 18.63 23.87
CA ILE A 435 -0.32 17.56 24.87
C ILE A 435 0.74 16.46 24.67
N LEU A 436 1.25 16.33 23.45
CA LEU A 436 2.33 15.40 23.10
C LEU A 436 3.16 15.98 21.95
N GLU A 437 4.47 16.03 22.13
CA GLU A 437 5.42 16.48 21.11
C GLU A 437 6.53 15.43 20.95
N GLU A 438 6.71 14.95 19.73
CA GLU A 438 7.74 13.98 19.37
C GLU A 438 8.36 14.35 18.01
N ASP A 439 9.51 13.76 17.68
CA ASP A 439 10.26 14.07 16.45
C ASP A 439 9.44 13.91 15.16
N LEU A 440 8.46 12.99 15.15
CA LEU A 440 7.69 12.64 13.96
C LEU A 440 6.29 13.26 13.91
N PHE A 441 5.78 13.73 15.04
CA PHE A 441 4.44 14.33 15.11
C PHE A 441 4.21 15.11 16.41
N THR A 442 3.24 16.01 16.36
CA THR A 442 2.71 16.74 17.50
C THR A 442 1.22 16.45 17.63
N ILE A 443 0.73 16.28 18.86
CA ILE A 443 -0.70 16.27 19.17
C ILE A 443 -1.06 17.53 19.94
N ARG A 444 -2.04 18.26 19.43
CA ARG A 444 -2.66 19.36 20.16
C ARG A 444 -4.06 18.99 20.57
N ALA A 445 -4.52 19.58 21.66
CA ALA A 445 -5.88 19.41 22.12
C ALA A 445 -6.51 20.74 22.50
N THR A 446 -7.84 20.81 22.36
CA THR A 446 -8.64 21.93 22.86
C THR A 446 -9.91 21.39 23.51
N GLU A 447 -10.34 22.04 24.58
CA GLU A 447 -11.56 21.68 25.29
C GLU A 447 -12.78 22.32 24.63
N LEU A 448 -13.83 21.54 24.43
CA LEU A 448 -15.13 21.90 23.88
C LEU A 448 -16.25 21.57 24.89
N ASP A 449 -17.44 22.14 24.68
CA ASP A 449 -18.61 21.95 25.56
C ASP A 449 -19.66 21.01 24.93
N HIS A 450 -20.03 19.97 25.69
CA HIS A 450 -21.14 19.04 25.41
C HIS A 450 -22.03 18.80 26.65
N LYS A 451 -22.18 19.82 27.52
CA LYS A 451 -22.63 19.71 28.94
C LYS A 451 -21.59 19.10 29.88
N THR A 452 -20.59 18.43 29.32
CA THR A 452 -19.36 17.97 29.97
C THR A 452 -18.16 18.44 29.15
N PRO A 453 -16.95 18.51 29.74
CA PRO A 453 -15.74 18.80 28.97
C PRO A 453 -15.47 17.70 27.95
N VAL A 454 -15.32 18.08 26.68
CA VAL A 454 -14.98 17.18 25.57
C VAL A 454 -13.70 17.65 24.91
N MET A 455 -12.77 16.74 24.65
CA MET A 455 -11.51 17.03 24.00
C MET A 455 -11.61 16.84 22.49
N ALA A 456 -11.22 17.87 21.73
CA ALA A 456 -10.89 17.76 20.32
C ALA A 456 -9.38 17.74 20.13
N TYR A 457 -8.90 17.00 19.13
CA TYR A 457 -7.47 16.75 18.91
C TYR A 457 -7.03 17.14 17.49
N SER A 458 -5.80 17.63 17.34
CA SER A 458 -5.10 17.65 16.06
C SER A 458 -3.87 16.76 16.10
N PHE A 459 -3.61 16.07 14.98
CA PHE A 459 -2.37 15.36 14.71
C PHE A 459 -1.63 16.09 13.60
N GLU A 460 -0.38 16.45 13.87
CA GLU A 460 0.44 17.31 13.01
C GLU A 460 1.79 16.64 12.74
N GLN A 461 2.06 16.31 11.47
CA GLN A 461 3.37 15.83 11.03
C GLN A 461 4.12 16.95 10.30
N PRO A 462 5.40 17.17 10.63
CA PRO A 462 6.23 18.08 9.86
C PRO A 462 6.49 17.53 8.45
N GLU A 463 6.83 18.43 7.53
CA GLU A 463 7.47 18.03 6.28
C GLU A 463 8.80 17.34 6.60
N THR A 464 9.08 16.20 5.97
CA THR A 464 10.35 15.51 6.17
C THR A 464 11.18 15.50 4.89
N LEU A 465 12.48 15.67 5.07
CA LEU A 465 13.46 15.65 3.99
C LEU A 465 14.18 14.30 4.01
N ASN A 466 13.93 13.48 3.00
CA ASN A 466 14.56 12.17 2.81
C ASN A 466 15.71 12.27 1.80
N ILE A 467 16.79 11.53 2.03
CA ILE A 467 17.95 11.53 1.12
C ILE A 467 17.88 10.33 0.17
N ARG A 468 18.01 10.61 -1.12
CA ARG A 468 18.14 9.66 -2.23
C ARG A 468 19.48 8.95 -2.17
N LYS A 469 19.51 7.80 -1.52
CA LYS A 469 20.74 6.98 -1.38
C LYS A 469 21.26 6.49 -2.74
N ASP A 470 20.36 6.23 -3.69
CA ASP A 470 20.68 5.93 -5.08
C ASP A 470 21.48 7.07 -5.74
N LYS A 471 21.03 8.32 -5.56
CA LYS A 471 21.68 9.49 -6.13
C LYS A 471 23.00 9.83 -5.46
N LEU A 472 23.13 9.58 -4.16
CA LEU A 472 24.42 9.68 -3.48
C LEU A 472 25.46 8.75 -4.14
N LEU A 473 25.08 7.51 -4.42
CA LEU A 473 25.96 6.54 -5.09
C LEU A 473 26.28 6.95 -6.53
N GLU A 474 25.26 7.38 -7.31
CA GLU A 474 25.46 7.85 -8.69
C GLU A 474 26.41 9.06 -8.77
N LEU A 475 26.33 9.97 -7.79
CA LEU A 475 27.18 11.16 -7.72
C LEU A 475 28.50 10.91 -6.98
N SER A 476 28.79 9.65 -6.60
CA SER A 476 29.99 9.28 -5.83
C SER A 476 30.16 10.08 -4.52
N LEU A 477 29.05 10.48 -3.90
CA LEU A 477 29.02 11.24 -2.65
C LEU A 477 28.86 10.31 -1.45
N SER A 478 29.75 10.44 -0.47
CA SER A 478 29.67 9.66 0.77
C SER A 478 28.67 10.27 1.75
N PRO A 479 27.81 9.46 2.40
CA PRO A 479 26.93 9.94 3.48
C PRO A 479 27.74 10.52 4.65
N GLY A 480 27.24 11.60 5.27
CA GLY A 480 27.92 12.21 6.42
C GLY A 480 27.14 13.36 7.05
N LYS A 481 27.77 14.05 8.02
CA LYS A 481 27.16 15.17 8.78
C LYS A 481 26.65 16.31 7.91
N TRP A 482 27.29 16.55 6.76
CA TRP A 482 26.88 17.55 5.77
C TRP A 482 25.46 17.35 5.23
N LEU A 483 24.91 16.12 5.25
CA LEU A 483 23.52 15.86 4.89
C LEU A 483 22.54 16.42 5.92
N GLY A 484 22.93 16.40 7.20
CA GLY A 484 22.16 17.05 8.27
C GLY A 484 22.17 18.57 8.10
N GLU A 485 23.34 19.13 7.81
CA GLU A 485 23.49 20.54 7.47
C GLU A 485 22.65 20.93 6.24
N LEU A 486 22.67 20.13 5.18
CA LEU A 486 21.84 20.32 3.99
C LEU A 486 20.35 20.41 4.36
N LYS A 487 19.84 19.47 5.17
CA LYS A 487 18.44 19.51 5.62
C LYS A 487 18.12 20.77 6.41
N VAL A 488 18.99 21.17 7.34
CA VAL A 488 18.79 22.39 8.15
C VAL A 488 18.75 23.63 7.26
N ARG A 489 19.68 23.77 6.32
CA ARG A 489 19.72 24.93 5.40
C ARG A 489 18.51 24.97 4.47
N ILE A 490 18.04 23.81 3.98
CA ILE A 490 16.79 23.72 3.20
C ILE A 490 15.60 24.22 4.03
N LEU A 491 15.48 23.78 5.28
CA LEU A 491 14.37 24.18 6.16
C LEU A 491 14.41 25.68 6.53
N ARG A 492 15.59 26.30 6.54
CA ARG A 492 15.78 27.75 6.74
C ARG A 492 15.59 28.58 5.47
N GLY A 493 15.42 27.94 4.31
CA GLY A 493 15.29 28.63 3.02
C GLY A 493 16.62 29.16 2.46
N GLU A 494 17.77 28.72 2.99
CA GLU A 494 19.11 29.15 2.59
C GLU A 494 19.57 28.43 1.30
N MET A 495 18.81 28.58 0.21
CA MET A 495 18.98 27.79 -1.02
C MET A 495 20.25 28.09 -1.80
N ASP A 496 20.80 29.30 -1.66
CA ASP A 496 22.01 29.74 -2.37
C ASP A 496 23.29 29.50 -1.55
N ALA A 497 23.16 29.00 -0.31
CA ALA A 497 24.30 28.70 0.52
C ALA A 497 25.08 27.50 -0.04
N MET A 498 26.41 27.55 0.03
CA MET A 498 27.27 26.48 -0.47
C MET A 498 27.54 25.43 0.61
N ILE A 499 27.49 24.16 0.24
CA ILE A 499 27.89 23.01 1.05
C ILE A 499 28.95 22.23 0.27
N THR A 500 30.02 21.82 0.94
CA THR A 500 31.07 20.97 0.35
C THR A 500 30.89 19.54 0.82
N PRO A 501 30.35 18.63 -0.01
CA PRO A 501 30.28 17.21 0.33
C PRO A 501 31.70 16.62 0.45
N PRO A 502 31.93 15.63 1.32
CA PRO A 502 33.23 14.98 1.47
C PRO A 502 33.73 14.40 0.15
N GLY A 503 34.93 14.80 -0.26
CA GLY A 503 35.56 14.33 -1.51
C GLY A 503 34.98 14.94 -2.80
N ALA A 504 34.14 15.97 -2.70
CA ALA A 504 33.54 16.65 -3.84
C ALA A 504 33.68 18.18 -3.74
N GLN A 505 33.41 18.87 -4.85
CA GLN A 505 33.40 20.33 -4.89
C GLN A 505 32.19 20.91 -4.15
N ALA A 506 32.30 22.17 -3.72
CA ALA A 506 31.19 22.91 -3.13
C ALA A 506 30.04 23.04 -4.14
N ARG A 507 28.82 22.75 -3.70
CA ARG A 507 27.59 22.90 -4.48
C ARG A 507 26.57 23.69 -3.69
N SER A 508 25.66 24.37 -4.37
CA SER A 508 24.59 25.11 -3.70
C SER A 508 23.60 24.14 -3.03
N VAL A 509 22.95 24.60 -1.96
CA VAL A 509 21.87 23.87 -1.30
C VAL A 509 20.75 23.53 -2.29
N ARG A 510 20.43 24.43 -3.23
CA ARG A 510 19.45 24.19 -4.31
C ARG A 510 19.78 22.98 -5.15
N GLU A 511 20.98 22.95 -5.72
CA GLU A 511 21.42 21.86 -6.58
C GLU A 511 21.44 20.52 -5.83
N LEU A 512 21.97 20.52 -4.61
CA LEU A 512 22.01 19.33 -3.77
C LEU A 512 20.60 18.87 -3.37
N ALA A 513 19.67 19.80 -3.12
CA ALA A 513 18.28 19.47 -2.82
C ALA A 513 17.58 18.81 -4.03
N GLU A 514 17.75 19.37 -5.23
CA GLU A 514 17.16 18.83 -6.47
C GLU A 514 17.67 17.42 -6.79
N ASP A 515 18.97 17.18 -6.58
CA ASP A 515 19.59 15.90 -6.85
C ASP A 515 19.30 14.84 -5.78
N LEU A 516 19.38 15.24 -4.51
CA LEU A 516 19.49 14.30 -3.39
C LEU A 516 18.27 14.26 -2.48
N VAL A 517 17.36 15.23 -2.52
CA VAL A 517 16.31 15.34 -1.50
C VAL A 517 14.94 14.98 -2.07
N LEU A 518 14.29 14.03 -1.40
CA LEU A 518 12.87 13.74 -1.55
C LEU A 518 12.12 14.43 -0.41
N ARG A 519 11.28 15.39 -0.74
CA ARG A 519 10.34 16.00 0.21
C ARG A 519 9.15 15.07 0.38
N ALA A 520 8.96 14.54 1.58
CA ALA A 520 7.72 13.87 1.95
C ALA A 520 6.82 14.90 2.65
N PRO A 521 5.61 15.17 2.10
CA PRO A 521 4.74 16.19 2.65
C PRO A 521 4.37 15.85 4.10
N GLY A 522 4.33 16.88 4.94
CA GLY A 522 3.70 16.79 6.24
C GLY A 522 2.21 16.50 6.10
N GLY A 523 1.55 16.36 7.24
CA GLY A 523 0.12 16.08 7.26
C GLY A 523 -0.52 16.61 8.52
N LYS A 524 -1.68 17.26 8.39
CA LYS A 524 -2.48 17.69 9.54
C LYS A 524 -3.86 17.07 9.47
N MET A 525 -4.27 16.45 10.58
CA MET A 525 -5.62 15.96 10.82
C MET A 525 -6.20 16.64 12.05
N ALA A 526 -7.52 16.86 12.07
CA ALA A 526 -8.25 17.17 13.28
C ALA A 526 -9.39 16.16 13.50
N TYR A 527 -9.71 15.90 14.76
CA TYR A 527 -10.75 14.98 15.21
C TYR A 527 -11.57 15.66 16.31
N ALA A 528 -12.88 15.75 16.11
CA ALA A 528 -13.82 16.24 17.11
C ALA A 528 -15.18 15.53 16.96
N THR A 529 -15.79 15.23 18.10
CA THR A 529 -17.10 14.59 18.23
C THR A 529 -17.82 15.23 19.41
N ASP A 530 -19.13 15.03 19.50
CA ASP A 530 -19.97 15.36 20.64
C ASP A 530 -19.74 16.79 21.14
N LEU A 531 -20.22 17.78 20.39
CA LEU A 531 -20.01 19.19 20.71
C LEU A 531 -21.24 20.05 20.38
N GLY A 532 -21.57 20.96 21.29
CA GLY A 532 -22.66 21.91 21.04
C GLY A 532 -22.31 22.92 19.95
N ASP A 533 -23.28 23.25 19.11
CA ASP A 533 -23.17 24.31 18.09
C ASP A 533 -23.19 25.72 18.74
N THR A 534 -22.07 26.09 19.37
CA THR A 534 -21.89 27.39 20.03
C THR A 534 -20.73 28.17 19.39
N PRO A 535 -20.78 29.52 19.37
CA PRO A 535 -19.69 30.33 18.81
C PRO A 535 -18.32 30.01 19.44
N ARG A 536 -18.28 29.73 20.75
CA ARG A 536 -17.05 29.37 21.47
C ARG A 536 -16.47 28.03 21.01
N ASN A 537 -17.32 27.00 20.85
CA ASN A 537 -16.86 25.71 20.33
C ASN A 537 -16.38 25.83 18.88
N GLN A 538 -17.15 26.54 18.04
CA GLN A 538 -16.77 26.78 16.66
C GLN A 538 -15.42 27.48 16.56
N GLU A 539 -15.19 28.57 17.30
CA GLU A 539 -13.92 29.31 17.27
C GLU A 539 -12.72 28.42 17.65
N ARG A 540 -12.86 27.66 18.74
CA ARG A 540 -11.81 26.74 19.23
C ARG A 540 -11.52 25.64 18.21
N LEU A 541 -12.55 24.99 17.67
CA LEU A 541 -12.40 23.93 16.70
C LEU A 541 -11.84 24.44 15.35
N ILE A 542 -12.32 25.59 14.87
CA ILE A 542 -11.81 26.23 13.64
C ILE A 542 -10.32 26.54 13.80
N ARG A 543 -9.90 27.06 14.96
CA ARG A 543 -8.49 27.34 15.25
C ARG A 543 -7.65 26.06 15.25
N LEU A 544 -8.12 25.00 15.92
CA LEU A 544 -7.43 23.71 15.98
C LEU A 544 -7.30 23.07 14.59
N ALA A 545 -8.39 23.05 13.82
CA ALA A 545 -8.49 22.40 12.51
C ALA A 545 -7.95 23.25 11.34
N LYS A 546 -7.52 24.48 11.60
CA LYS A 546 -7.13 25.44 10.55
C LYS A 546 -6.12 24.83 9.56
N GLY A 547 -6.50 24.78 8.29
CA GLY A 547 -5.67 24.28 7.19
C GLY A 547 -5.40 22.77 7.20
N ALA A 548 -6.12 21.99 8.01
CA ALA A 548 -5.95 20.53 8.06
C ALA A 548 -6.21 19.87 6.70
N ASP A 549 -5.45 18.81 6.40
CA ASP A 549 -5.68 17.97 5.22
C ASP A 549 -6.98 17.16 5.33
N LEU A 550 -7.37 16.86 6.57
CA LEU A 550 -8.54 16.08 6.89
C LEU A 550 -9.11 16.48 8.26
N LEU A 551 -10.42 16.72 8.30
CA LEU A 551 -11.17 16.91 9.53
C LEU A 551 -12.18 15.77 9.68
N PHE A 552 -12.07 15.01 10.76
CA PHE A 552 -13.14 14.15 11.25
C PHE A 552 -14.01 14.98 12.19
N LEU A 553 -15.28 15.14 11.86
CA LEU A 553 -16.22 15.94 12.64
C LEU A 553 -17.59 15.26 12.71
N GLU A 554 -18.22 15.26 13.88
CA GLU A 554 -19.59 14.77 14.00
C GLU A 554 -20.59 15.54 13.11
N ALA A 555 -21.64 14.85 12.66
CA ALA A 555 -22.79 15.44 11.99
C ALA A 555 -24.06 14.65 12.36
N VAL A 556 -24.45 14.74 13.64
CA VAL A 556 -25.45 13.85 14.24
C VAL A 556 -26.85 14.06 13.66
N PHE A 557 -27.23 15.31 13.38
CA PHE A 557 -28.58 15.69 12.94
C PHE A 557 -28.59 16.49 11.64
N THR A 558 -29.69 16.46 10.89
CA THR A 558 -29.96 17.42 9.81
C THR A 558 -30.48 18.75 10.37
N MET A 559 -30.63 19.77 9.53
CA MET A 559 -31.27 21.03 9.93
C MET A 559 -32.74 20.86 10.34
N GLU A 560 -33.44 19.87 9.81
CA GLU A 560 -34.82 19.54 10.22
C GLU A 560 -34.89 19.16 11.70
N ASP A 561 -33.85 18.50 12.22
CA ASP A 561 -33.73 18.04 13.59
C ASP A 561 -32.89 18.99 14.49
N GLN A 562 -32.75 20.26 14.11
CA GLN A 562 -31.91 21.23 14.86
C GLN A 562 -32.34 21.38 16.33
N SER A 563 -33.63 21.25 16.65
CA SER A 563 -34.12 21.31 18.04
C SER A 563 -33.52 20.18 18.88
N GLN A 564 -33.44 18.96 18.32
CA GLN A 564 -32.82 17.81 18.96
C GLN A 564 -31.31 18.02 19.12
N ALA A 565 -30.63 18.52 18.08
CA ALA A 565 -29.21 18.85 18.12
C ALA A 565 -28.88 19.82 19.26
N LYS A 566 -29.66 20.89 19.43
CA LYS A 566 -29.50 21.85 20.52
C LYS A 566 -29.75 21.24 21.90
N LEU A 567 -30.81 20.43 22.04
CA LEU A 567 -31.17 19.78 23.30
C LEU A 567 -30.09 18.80 23.78
N THR A 568 -29.54 18.04 22.84
CA THR A 568 -28.52 17.01 23.09
C THR A 568 -27.08 17.52 22.95
N LYS A 569 -26.88 18.79 22.56
CA LYS A 569 -25.58 19.44 22.37
C LYS A 569 -24.71 18.76 21.30
N HIS A 570 -25.30 18.45 20.15
CA HIS A 570 -24.57 17.98 18.96
C HIS A 570 -24.65 18.98 17.80
N LEU A 571 -23.79 18.78 16.80
CA LEU A 571 -23.85 19.52 15.54
C LEU A 571 -24.95 19.03 14.60
N THR A 572 -25.45 19.97 13.79
CA THR A 572 -26.15 19.63 12.56
C THR A 572 -25.17 19.41 11.40
N ALA A 573 -25.60 18.71 10.34
CA ALA A 573 -24.90 18.56 9.08
C ALA A 573 -24.50 19.93 8.49
N GLN A 574 -25.41 20.90 8.48
CA GLN A 574 -25.10 22.26 8.07
C GLN A 574 -23.99 22.90 8.93
N ALA A 575 -24.05 22.77 10.26
CA ALA A 575 -23.05 23.35 11.15
C ALA A 575 -21.67 22.71 10.94
N CYS A 576 -21.62 21.38 10.83
CA CYS A 576 -20.41 20.62 10.53
C CYS A 576 -19.75 21.10 9.22
N GLY A 577 -20.53 21.24 8.13
CA GLY A 577 -20.02 21.75 6.86
C GLY A 577 -19.51 23.20 6.93
N LYS A 578 -20.20 24.09 7.66
CA LYS A 578 -19.77 25.48 7.86
C LYS A 578 -18.47 25.59 8.64
N ILE A 579 -18.31 24.80 9.71
CA ILE A 579 -17.06 24.74 10.49
C ILE A 579 -15.91 24.26 9.62
N ALA A 580 -16.11 23.20 8.83
CA ALA A 580 -15.09 22.69 7.92
C ALA A 580 -14.66 23.74 6.89
N LEU A 581 -15.62 24.47 6.31
CA LEU A 581 -15.36 25.55 5.38
C LEU A 581 -14.57 26.69 6.03
N ALA A 582 -14.98 27.14 7.22
CA ALA A 582 -14.33 28.22 7.95
C ALA A 582 -12.90 27.85 8.41
N ALA A 583 -12.67 26.59 8.76
CA ALA A 583 -11.34 26.07 9.07
C ALA A 583 -10.43 25.92 7.85
N GLY A 584 -10.97 26.04 6.62
CA GLY A 584 -10.19 25.94 5.38
C GLY A 584 -9.59 24.54 5.17
N VAL A 585 -10.27 23.49 5.64
CA VAL A 585 -9.76 22.11 5.53
C VAL A 585 -9.83 21.61 4.09
N LYS A 586 -8.93 20.70 3.72
CA LYS A 586 -8.91 20.14 2.35
C LYS A 586 -10.04 19.14 2.14
N ARG A 587 -10.34 18.31 3.14
CA ARG A 587 -11.39 17.28 3.11
C ARG A 587 -12.09 17.15 4.47
N LEU A 588 -13.36 16.76 4.43
CA LEU A 588 -14.20 16.51 5.61
C LEU A 588 -14.61 15.03 5.63
N ALA A 589 -14.45 14.36 6.76
CA ALA A 589 -14.93 13.01 7.04
C ALA A 589 -16.00 13.09 8.14
N PRO A 590 -17.28 13.27 7.77
CA PRO A 590 -18.37 13.46 8.72
C PRO A 590 -18.80 12.13 9.34
N PHE A 591 -18.99 12.05 10.65
CA PHE A 591 -19.36 10.78 11.31
C PHE A 591 -20.34 10.99 12.46
N HIS A 592 -20.60 9.93 13.24
CA HIS A 592 -21.51 9.93 14.38
C HIS A 592 -22.94 10.32 13.99
N PHE A 593 -23.41 9.84 12.86
CA PHE A 593 -24.76 10.12 12.39
C PHE A 593 -25.78 9.47 13.32
N SER A 594 -26.88 10.17 13.60
CA SER A 594 -27.97 9.56 14.34
C SER A 594 -28.54 8.36 13.56
N LYS A 595 -28.73 7.23 14.27
CA LYS A 595 -29.30 5.99 13.70
C LYS A 595 -30.62 6.18 12.96
N ARG A 596 -31.35 7.28 13.23
CA ARG A 596 -32.57 7.66 12.51
C ARG A 596 -32.36 7.80 10.99
N TYR A 597 -31.14 8.09 10.53
CA TYR A 597 -30.83 8.25 9.11
C TYR A 597 -30.20 7.00 8.49
N GLU A 598 -30.13 5.86 9.19
CA GLU A 598 -29.51 4.62 8.67
C GLU A 598 -30.13 4.18 7.33
N SER A 599 -31.45 4.36 7.18
CA SER A 599 -32.16 4.04 5.93
C SER A 599 -32.03 5.12 4.85
N CYS A 600 -31.58 6.32 5.19
CA CYS A 600 -31.48 7.47 4.28
C CYS A 600 -30.25 8.37 4.56
N PRO A 601 -29.02 7.80 4.58
CA PRO A 601 -27.79 8.53 4.92
C PRO A 601 -27.52 9.73 3.99
N GLU A 602 -27.98 9.66 2.74
CA GLU A 602 -27.75 10.71 1.75
C GLU A 602 -28.39 12.05 2.15
N VAL A 603 -29.45 12.06 2.97
CA VAL A 603 -30.04 13.33 3.45
C VAL A 603 -29.04 14.15 4.26
N VAL A 604 -28.28 13.48 5.14
CA VAL A 604 -27.21 14.12 5.94
C VAL A 604 -26.07 14.57 5.02
N LEU A 605 -25.68 13.72 4.06
CA LEU A 605 -24.57 13.98 3.16
C LEU A 605 -24.83 15.09 2.16
N ASP A 606 -26.05 15.20 1.64
CA ASP A 606 -26.43 16.24 0.69
C ASP A 606 -26.46 17.61 1.38
N GLU A 607 -26.97 17.68 2.60
CA GLU A 607 -26.90 18.89 3.43
C GLU A 607 -25.44 19.31 3.73
N LEU A 608 -24.58 18.34 4.04
CA LEU A 608 -23.13 18.57 4.21
C LEU A 608 -22.46 19.06 2.92
N ARG A 609 -22.70 18.39 1.78
CA ARG A 609 -22.12 18.72 0.48
C ARG A 609 -22.56 20.09 -0.01
N ALA A 610 -23.77 20.53 0.34
CA ALA A 610 -24.26 21.87 0.05
C ALA A 610 -23.45 22.97 0.75
N GLN A 611 -22.89 22.69 1.93
CA GLN A 611 -22.00 23.62 2.64
C GLN A 611 -20.53 23.43 2.30
N PHE A 612 -20.08 22.18 2.11
CA PHE A 612 -18.70 21.81 1.88
C PHE A 612 -18.58 20.68 0.84
N PRO A 613 -18.33 20.97 -0.44
CA PRO A 613 -18.34 19.96 -1.51
C PRO A 613 -17.29 18.85 -1.39
N ARG A 614 -16.22 19.06 -0.60
CA ARG A 614 -15.07 18.12 -0.49
C ARG A 614 -15.25 17.09 0.64
N VAL A 615 -16.47 16.59 0.83
CA VAL A 615 -16.78 15.48 1.74
C VAL A 615 -16.12 14.19 1.22
N MET A 616 -15.56 13.39 2.11
CA MET A 616 -15.01 12.08 1.75
C MET A 616 -16.12 11.15 1.25
N ALA A 617 -15.90 10.54 0.09
CA ALA A 617 -16.72 9.42 -0.37
C ALA A 617 -16.35 8.17 0.45
N GLY A 618 -17.35 7.55 1.07
CA GLY A 618 -17.19 6.25 1.72
C GLY A 618 -16.92 5.14 0.70
N SER A 619 -16.34 4.03 1.14
CA SER A 619 -16.05 2.86 0.28
C SER A 619 -17.30 2.10 -0.23
N SER A 620 -18.51 2.52 0.13
CA SER A 620 -19.76 1.94 -0.33
C SER A 620 -20.95 2.87 -0.09
N PHE A 621 -21.23 3.73 -1.07
CA PHE A 621 -22.62 4.08 -1.41
C PHE A 621 -22.81 3.57 -2.84
N ARG A 622 -23.07 2.27 -2.99
CA ARG A 622 -23.41 1.65 -4.27
C ARG A 622 -24.65 0.82 -4.10
#